data_AF-A0A6M0BUT2-F1
#
_entry.id   AF-A0A6M0BUT2-F1
#
_cell.length_a   1.000
_cell.length_b   1.000
_cell.length_c   1.000
_cell.angle_alpha   90.00
_cell.angle_beta   90.00
_cell.angle_gamma   90.00
#
_symmetry.space_group_name_H-M   'P 1'
#
loop_
_entity.id
_entity.type
_entity.pdbx_description
1 polymer ?
#
loop_
_entity_poly.entity_id
_entity_poly.type
_entity_poly.pdbx_seq_one_letter_code
_entity_poly.pdbx_strand_id
1 'polypeptide(L)'
;MFQQKLKKLKGKKISLSSSWTICLPLAAIILLVWVSAAAAEETEMTPENLEVILDTIWVLFAGCLVFFMNAGFAMLETGFCRSKNAVNILAKNLIVFAISTVAYWMTGFALMFGNRENPI
;
A
#
# COMPACT_ATOMS: atom_id res chain seq x y z
N MET A 1 5.45 41.31 27.41
CA MET A 1 5.87 39.87 27.38
C MET A 1 5.04 39.01 26.41
N PHE A 2 3.71 39.18 26.32
CA PHE A 2 2.83 38.36 25.45
C PHE A 2 3.04 38.58 23.94
N GLN A 3 3.32 39.81 23.51
CA GLN A 3 3.53 40.18 22.10
C GLN A 3 4.78 39.55 21.46
N GLN A 4 5.78 39.15 22.26
CA GLN A 4 6.99 38.46 21.75
C GLN A 4 6.71 36.99 21.40
N LYS A 5 5.77 36.32 22.08
CA LYS A 5 5.38 34.93 21.76
C LYS A 5 4.61 34.85 20.44
N LEU A 6 3.75 35.83 20.15
CA LEU A 6 3.00 35.89 18.88
C LEU A 6 3.92 36.08 17.66
N LYS A 7 4.99 36.88 17.78
CA LYS A 7 6.02 36.99 16.72
C LYS A 7 6.77 35.68 16.48
N LYS A 8 7.04 34.89 17.53
CA LYS A 8 7.66 33.56 17.39
C LYS A 8 6.75 32.53 16.71
N LEU A 9 5.42 32.66 16.84
CA LEU A 9 4.47 31.78 16.16
C LEU A 9 4.37 32.11 14.66
N LYS A 10 4.46 33.40 14.28
CA LYS A 10 4.40 33.83 12.87
C LYS A 10 5.65 33.45 12.05
N GLY A 11 6.74 33.04 12.71
CA GLY A 11 8.02 32.69 12.09
C GLY A 11 8.30 31.19 11.98
N LYS A 12 7.41 30.32 12.47
CA LYS A 12 7.59 28.87 12.34
C LYS A 12 7.15 28.44 10.94
N LYS A 13 8.03 28.65 9.95
CA LYS A 13 7.98 27.91 8.68
C LYS A 13 7.83 26.44 9.05
N ILE A 14 6.70 25.83 8.69
CA ILE A 14 6.51 24.40 8.80
C ILE A 14 7.59 23.78 7.91
N SER A 15 8.67 23.32 8.53
CA SER A 15 9.74 22.58 7.89
C SER A 15 9.21 21.17 7.60
N LEU A 16 8.26 21.07 6.68
CA LEU A 16 7.80 19.80 6.17
C LEU A 16 8.89 19.30 5.22
N SER A 17 9.51 18.20 5.62
CA SER A 17 10.66 17.55 5.00
C SER A 17 10.62 17.60 3.47
N SER A 18 11.76 17.96 2.85
CA SER A 18 11.99 18.07 1.40
C SER A 18 11.61 16.81 0.59
N SER A 19 11.35 15.68 1.25
CA SER A 19 10.81 14.46 0.65
C SER A 19 9.32 14.58 0.29
N TRP A 20 8.53 15.35 1.04
CA TRP A 20 7.07 15.46 0.81
C TRP A 20 6.71 16.21 -0.47
N THR A 21 7.55 17.18 -0.88
CA THR A 21 7.38 17.93 -2.13
C THR A 21 7.71 17.12 -3.38
N ILE A 22 8.42 16.00 -3.25
CA ILE A 22 8.74 15.05 -4.33
C ILE A 22 7.68 13.93 -4.38
N CYS A 23 7.17 13.51 -3.22
CA CYS A 23 6.09 12.52 -3.15
C CYS A 23 4.76 13.05 -3.72
N LEU A 24 4.46 14.34 -3.56
CA LEU A 24 3.22 14.94 -4.03
C LEU A 24 3.03 14.88 -5.56
N PRO A 25 4.02 15.30 -6.39
CA PRO A 25 3.90 15.21 -7.84
C PRO A 25 3.99 13.76 -8.34
N LEU A 26 4.80 12.90 -7.71
CA LEU A 26 4.90 11.49 -8.09
C LEU A 26 3.58 10.75 -7.85
N ALA A 27 2.94 10.99 -6.70
CA ALA A 27 1.62 10.45 -6.40
C ALA A 27 0.56 10.99 -7.38
N ALA A 28 0.60 12.28 -7.72
CA ALA A 28 -0.31 12.86 -8.70
C ALA A 28 -0.15 12.25 -10.10
N ILE A 29 1.07 11.98 -10.54
CA ILE A 29 1.35 11.33 -11.83
C ILE A 29 0.86 9.88 -11.82
N ILE A 30 1.12 9.12 -10.75
CA ILE A 30 0.62 7.75 -10.59
C ILE A 30 -0.91 7.74 -10.63
N LEU A 31 -1.57 8.66 -9.93
CA LEU A 31 -3.03 8.77 -9.93
C LEU A 31 -3.58 9.13 -11.31
N LEU A 32 -2.95 10.05 -12.03
CA LEU A 32 -3.35 10.40 -13.40
C LEU A 32 -3.22 9.20 -14.36
N VAL A 33 -2.12 8.45 -14.26
CA VAL A 33 -1.89 7.24 -15.07
C VAL A 33 -2.94 6.16 -14.78
N TRP A 34 -3.28 5.95 -13.50
CA TRP A 34 -4.30 4.97 -13.11
C TRP A 34 -5.73 5.40 -13.50
N VAL A 35 -6.05 6.70 -13.40
CA VAL A 35 -7.39 7.22 -13.78
C VAL A 35 -7.63 7.09 -15.29
N SER A 36 -6.61 7.31 -16.12
CA SER A 36 -6.75 7.13 -17.57
C SER A 36 -7.00 5.67 -17.98
N ALA A 37 -6.44 4.70 -17.24
CA ALA A 37 -6.71 3.29 -17.48
C ALA A 37 -8.14 2.88 -17.06
N ALA A 38 -8.63 3.42 -15.94
CA ALA A 38 -9.97 3.10 -15.44
C ALA A 38 -11.12 3.71 -16.27
N ALA A 39 -10.89 4.85 -16.94
CA ALA A 39 -11.92 5.54 -17.72
C ALA A 39 -12.22 4.89 -19.09
N ALA A 40 -11.43 3.88 -19.51
CA ALA A 40 -11.58 3.23 -20.81
C ALA A 40 -12.46 1.96 -20.78
N GLU A 41 -12.97 1.56 -19.61
CA GLU A 41 -13.74 0.33 -19.46
C GLU A 41 -15.25 0.60 -19.56
N GLU A 42 -15.83 0.25 -20.70
CA GLU A 42 -17.27 0.32 -20.96
C GLU A 42 -17.88 -1.06 -20.67
N THR A 43 -18.22 -1.33 -19.42
CA THR A 43 -18.81 -2.63 -19.02
C THR A 43 -20.32 -2.62 -19.27
N GLU A 44 -20.77 -3.27 -20.35
CA GLU A 44 -22.19 -3.57 -20.55
C GLU A 44 -22.68 -4.54 -19.47
N MET A 45 -23.82 -4.24 -18.80
CA MET A 45 -24.39 -5.13 -17.77
C MET A 45 -25.11 -6.33 -18.40
N THR A 46 -24.35 -7.33 -18.83
CA THR A 46 -24.84 -8.67 -19.18
C THR A 46 -24.83 -9.57 -17.93
N PRO A 47 -25.67 -10.63 -17.87
CA PRO A 47 -25.67 -11.55 -16.73
C PRO A 47 -24.32 -12.26 -16.50
N GLU A 48 -23.53 -12.46 -17.56
CA GLU A 48 -22.19 -13.05 -17.48
C GLU A 48 -21.18 -12.11 -16.79
N ASN A 49 -21.25 -10.80 -17.08
CA ASN A 49 -20.38 -9.80 -16.45
C ASN A 49 -20.67 -9.63 -14.95
N LEU A 50 -21.89 -9.94 -14.50
CA LEU A 50 -22.26 -9.84 -13.09
C LEU A 50 -21.53 -10.87 -12.21
N GLU A 51 -21.38 -12.10 -12.71
CA GLU A 51 -20.64 -13.16 -12.02
C GLU A 51 -19.17 -12.80 -11.88
N VAL A 52 -18.54 -12.32 -12.96
CA VAL A 52 -17.13 -11.89 -12.96
C VAL A 52 -16.88 -10.74 -11.99
N ILE A 53 -17.79 -9.77 -11.91
CA ILE A 53 -17.69 -8.64 -10.97
C ILE A 53 -17.77 -9.15 -9.52
N LEU A 54 -18.71 -10.05 -9.22
CA LEU A 54 -18.88 -10.61 -7.87
C LEU A 54 -17.65 -11.43 -7.43
N ASP A 55 -17.11 -12.27 -8.33
CA ASP A 55 -15.90 -13.03 -8.08
C ASP A 55 -14.69 -12.11 -7.88
N THR A 56 -14.58 -11.05 -8.66
CA THR A 56 -13.50 -10.05 -8.51
C THR A 56 -13.60 -9.34 -7.16
N ILE A 57 -14.79 -8.89 -6.75
CA ILE A 57 -15.01 -8.27 -5.43
C ILE A 57 -14.66 -9.24 -4.31
N TRP A 58 -15.06 -10.51 -4.44
CA TRP A 58 -14.74 -11.54 -3.47
C TRP A 58 -13.23 -11.76 -3.33
N VAL A 59 -12.52 -11.87 -4.44
CA VAL A 59 -11.05 -12.04 -4.45
C VAL A 59 -10.35 -10.81 -3.87
N LEU A 60 -10.81 -9.59 -4.17
CA LEU A 60 -10.28 -8.37 -3.57
C LEU A 60 -10.52 -8.34 -2.05
N PHE A 61 -11.70 -8.74 -1.59
CA PHE A 61 -12.02 -8.83 -0.18
C PHE A 61 -11.15 -9.88 0.53
N ALA A 62 -11.01 -11.07 -0.05
CA ALA A 62 -10.11 -12.11 0.45
C ALA A 62 -8.66 -11.63 0.50
N GLY A 63 -8.20 -10.89 -0.53
CA GLY A 63 -6.88 -10.27 -0.55
C GLY A 63 -6.66 -9.28 0.60
N CYS A 64 -7.67 -8.45 0.93
CA CYS A 64 -7.62 -7.57 2.10
C CYS A 64 -7.48 -8.34 3.41
N LEU A 65 -8.20 -9.45 3.58
CA LEU A 65 -8.08 -10.30 4.78
C LEU A 65 -6.66 -10.89 4.93
N VAL A 66 -6.06 -11.36 3.83
CA VAL A 66 -4.69 -11.89 3.81
C VAL A 66 -3.67 -10.79 4.12
N PHE A 67 -3.89 -9.56 3.64
CA PHE A 67 -3.04 -8.42 3.99
C PHE A 67 -3.00 -8.20 5.51
N PHE A 68 -4.17 -8.26 6.18
CA PHE A 68 -4.27 -8.14 7.63
C PHE A 68 -3.55 -9.27 8.39
N MET A 69 -3.35 -10.44 7.79
CA MET A 69 -2.62 -11.54 8.42
C MET A 69 -1.15 -11.18 8.72
N ASN A 70 -0.49 -10.46 7.81
CA ASN A 70 0.90 -10.02 8.02
C ASN A 70 1.02 -9.04 9.19
N ALA A 71 0.06 -8.13 9.34
CA ALA A 71 -0.03 -7.22 10.49
C ALA A 71 -0.38 -7.97 11.79
N GLY A 72 -1.24 -8.99 11.69
CA GLY A 72 -1.62 -9.86 12.81
C GLY A 72 -0.43 -10.61 13.38
N PHE A 73 0.38 -11.26 12.54
CA PHE A 73 1.60 -11.95 12.98
C PHE A 73 2.61 -10.98 13.62
N ALA A 74 2.80 -9.80 13.03
CA ALA A 74 3.67 -8.79 13.61
C ALA A 74 3.21 -8.36 15.02
N MET A 75 1.91 -8.27 15.26
CA MET A 75 1.36 -7.95 16.59
C MET A 75 1.54 -9.11 17.59
N LEU A 76 1.41 -10.37 17.15
CA LEU A 76 1.63 -11.54 17.99
C LEU A 76 3.10 -11.69 18.41
N GLU A 77 4.03 -11.56 17.46
CA GLU A 77 5.47 -11.64 17.74
C GLU A 77 5.94 -10.52 18.68
N THR A 78 5.40 -9.31 18.52
CA THR A 78 5.74 -8.17 19.37
C THR A 78 5.09 -8.26 20.75
N GLY A 79 3.91 -8.89 20.87
CA GLY A 79 3.21 -9.15 22.12
C GLY A 79 3.93 -10.14 23.05
N PHE A 80 4.64 -11.12 22.49
CA PHE A 80 5.46 -12.06 23.27
C PHE A 80 6.87 -11.56 23.58
N CYS A 81 7.30 -10.47 22.95
CA CYS A 81 8.62 -9.88 23.19
C CYS A 81 8.63 -8.94 24.39
N ARG A 82 9.78 -8.86 25.07
CA ARG A 82 9.97 -7.89 26.16
C ARG A 82 9.81 -6.46 25.62
N SER A 83 9.04 -5.63 26.32
CA SER A 83 8.70 -4.24 25.92
C SER A 83 9.90 -3.43 25.39
N LYS A 84 11.10 -3.59 25.97
CA LYS A 84 12.33 -2.92 25.53
C LYS A 84 12.77 -3.22 24.09
N ASN A 85 12.35 -4.35 23.52
CA ASN A 85 12.70 -4.80 22.17
C ASN A 85 11.50 -4.84 21.21
N ALA A 86 10.29 -4.53 21.67
CA ALA A 86 9.06 -4.66 20.88
C ALA A 86 9.12 -3.83 19.59
N VAL A 87 9.63 -2.59 19.65
CA VAL A 87 9.77 -1.71 18.48
C VAL A 87 10.72 -2.29 17.43
N ASN A 88 11.81 -2.92 17.87
CA ASN A 88 12.80 -3.49 16.95
C ASN A 88 12.27 -4.74 16.24
N ILE A 89 11.44 -5.54 16.92
CA ILE A 89 10.79 -6.72 16.33
C ILE A 89 9.67 -6.30 15.36
N LEU A 90 8.87 -5.29 15.73
CA LEU A 90 7.83 -4.73 14.86
C LEU A 90 8.44 -4.16 13.57
N ALA A 91 9.52 -3.38 13.69
CA ALA A 91 10.18 -2.75 12.56
C ALA A 91 10.73 -3.78 11.57
N LYS A 92 11.32 -4.88 12.07
CA LYS A 92 11.79 -5.98 11.21
C LYS A 92 10.65 -6.63 10.44
N ASN A 93 9.53 -6.92 11.10
CA ASN A 93 8.36 -7.49 10.45
C ASN A 93 7.80 -6.58 9.35
N LEU A 94 7.73 -5.28 9.60
CA LEU A 94 7.26 -4.31 8.61
C LEU A 94 8.22 -4.15 7.42
N ILE A 95 9.53 -4.16 7.67
CA ILE A 95 10.55 -4.09 6.61
C ILE A 95 10.50 -5.35 5.73
N VAL A 96 10.38 -6.54 6.33
CA VAL A 96 10.26 -7.80 5.58
C VAL A 96 8.99 -7.79 4.71
N PHE A 97 7.87 -7.30 5.24
CA PHE A 97 6.63 -7.17 4.47
C PHE A 97 6.78 -6.21 3.27
N ALA A 98 7.42 -5.05 3.47
CA ALA A 98 7.65 -4.07 2.41
C ALA A 98 8.57 -4.64 1.30
N ILE A 99 9.68 -5.26 1.67
CA ILE A 99 10.62 -5.87 0.71
C ILE A 99 9.95 -7.03 -0.03
N SER A 100 9.20 -7.88 0.67
CA SER A 100 8.47 -9.01 0.08
C SER A 100 7.46 -8.53 -0.97
N THR A 101 6.70 -7.48 -0.68
CA THR A 101 5.72 -6.91 -1.63
C THR A 101 6.40 -6.38 -2.89
N VAL A 102 7.51 -5.64 -2.75
CA VAL A 102 8.26 -5.10 -3.89
C VAL A 102 8.93 -6.23 -4.68
N ALA A 103 9.50 -7.23 -4.01
CA ALA A 103 10.11 -8.40 -4.65
C ALA A 103 9.08 -9.23 -5.43
N TYR A 104 7.86 -9.40 -4.88
CA TYR A 104 6.77 -10.07 -5.55
C TYR A 104 6.31 -9.32 -6.80
N TRP A 105 6.22 -8.00 -6.73
CA TRP A 105 5.87 -7.17 -7.89
C TRP A 105 6.95 -7.22 -9.00
N MET A 106 8.24 -7.15 -8.64
CA MET A 106 9.34 -7.13 -9.61
C MET A 106 9.57 -8.48 -10.31
N THR A 107 9.49 -9.59 -9.56
CA THR A 107 9.89 -10.91 -10.06
C THR A 107 8.95 -12.04 -9.64
N GLY A 108 8.27 -11.93 -8.50
CA GLY A 108 7.39 -12.99 -7.99
C GLY A 108 6.20 -13.27 -8.89
N PHE A 109 5.54 -12.23 -9.43
CA PHE A 109 4.43 -12.41 -10.35
C PHE A 109 4.88 -13.08 -11.65
N ALA A 110 6.01 -12.63 -12.19
CA ALA A 110 6.60 -13.20 -13.41
C ALA A 110 7.09 -14.63 -13.22
N LEU A 111 7.48 -15.06 -12.02
CA LEU A 111 7.89 -16.44 -11.75
C LEU A 111 6.71 -17.37 -11.44
N MET A 112 5.67 -16.87 -10.77
CA MET A 112 4.51 -17.67 -10.37
C MET A 112 3.50 -17.85 -11.52
N PHE A 113 3.32 -16.81 -12.34
CA PHE A 113 2.37 -16.78 -13.45
C PHE A 113 3.05 -16.61 -14.82
N GLY A 114 4.38 -16.62 -14.89
CA GLY A 114 5.12 -16.52 -16.13
C GLY A 114 4.94 -17.73 -17.03
N ASN A 115 4.40 -17.49 -18.22
CA ASN A 115 4.31 -18.40 -19.37
C ASN A 115 4.02 -19.86 -19.03
N ARG A 116 2.73 -20.14 -18.88
CA ARG A 116 2.16 -21.43 -19.26
C ARG A 116 1.97 -21.44 -20.78
N GLU A 117 3.01 -21.79 -21.53
CA GLU A 117 2.85 -22.22 -22.93
C GLU A 117 2.09 -23.55 -22.93
N ASN A 118 0.76 -23.49 -22.98
CA ASN A 118 -0.05 -24.63 -23.37
C ASN A 118 -1.23 -24.14 -24.21
N PRO A 119 -1.29 -24.51 -25.51
CA PRO A 119 -2.40 -24.20 -26.39
C PRO A 119 -3.53 -25.20 -26.11
N ILE A 120 -4.53 -24.78 -25.37
CA ILE A 120 -5.90 -25.32 -25.38
C ILE A 120 -6.85 -24.21 -24.97
#